data_AF-A0A7Y3YRE6-F1
#
_entry.id   AF-A0A7Y3YRE6-F1
#
_cell.length_a   1.000
_cell.length_b   1.000
_cell.length_c   1.000
_cell.angle_alpha   90.00
_cell.angle_beta   90.00
_cell.angle_gamma   90.00
#
_symmetry.space_group_name_H-M   'P 1'
#
loop_
_entity.id
_entity.type
_entity.pdbx_description
1 polymer ?
#
loop_
_entity_poly.entity_id
_entity_poly.type
_entity_poly.pdbx_seq_one_letter_code
_entity_poly.pdbx_strand_id
1 'polypeptide(L)'
;MRSYLLIASALLSSSTLADQMVTLQDGKQILLKDDFTWQYVAPQQQTKEAVTSESTVPVAAAPVVAVPVATNVQGTTIVVDSKKPSLQLSQSGVDVVLGASHYEDGELIIPTAITNQSTQAVILVSVKLDLYSTSGELLEEKTVSVWKSIKRMADTYLRPKTDAEGTSIKLEVEQHPEYQIKAEIVEVLTR
;
A
#
# COMPACT_ATOMS: atom_id res chain seq x y z
N MET A 1 43.06 65.57 -4.95
CA MET A 1 41.72 65.32 -4.37
C MET A 1 41.08 64.16 -5.12
N ARG A 2 40.49 63.20 -4.38
CA ARG A 2 39.50 62.19 -4.81
C ARG A 2 40.09 60.98 -5.57
N SER A 3 39.69 59.75 -5.35
CA SER A 3 38.79 59.14 -4.36
C SER A 3 39.13 57.64 -4.33
N TYR A 4 39.23 57.04 -3.14
CA TYR A 4 39.34 55.60 -2.98
C TYR A 4 38.03 54.94 -3.41
N LEU A 5 38.08 54.03 -4.39
CA LEU A 5 36.94 53.21 -4.78
C LEU A 5 36.90 51.98 -3.86
N LEU A 6 36.10 52.07 -2.79
CA LEU A 6 35.63 50.90 -2.05
C LEU A 6 34.43 50.33 -2.81
N ILE A 7 34.56 49.13 -3.38
CA ILE A 7 33.41 48.36 -3.83
C ILE A 7 33.32 47.12 -2.95
N ALA A 8 32.22 47.08 -2.21
CA ALA A 8 31.86 46.11 -1.20
C ALA A 8 31.62 44.71 -1.81
N SER A 9 32.17 43.69 -1.15
CA SER A 9 31.83 42.29 -1.39
C SER A 9 30.35 42.05 -1.11
N ALA A 10 29.58 41.74 -2.15
CA ALA A 10 28.23 41.22 -2.01
C ALA A 10 28.34 39.74 -1.57
N LEU A 11 28.11 39.48 -0.28
CA LEU A 11 27.90 38.14 0.24
C LEU A 11 26.57 37.61 -0.30
N LEU A 12 26.63 36.67 -1.23
CA LEU A 12 25.48 35.82 -1.60
C LEU A 12 25.18 34.90 -0.41
N SER A 13 24.16 35.22 0.38
CA SER A 13 23.66 34.35 1.43
C SER A 13 22.95 33.16 0.81
N SER A 14 23.58 31.99 0.82
CA SER A 14 22.92 30.71 0.59
C SER A 14 21.97 30.46 1.76
N SER A 15 20.67 30.64 1.57
CA SER A 15 19.67 30.14 2.53
C SER A 15 19.64 28.62 2.42
N THR A 16 20.38 27.95 3.30
CA THR A 16 20.20 26.52 3.56
C THR A 16 18.84 26.36 4.24
N LEU A 17 17.87 25.80 3.53
CA LEU A 17 16.67 25.27 4.15
C LEU A 17 17.10 24.13 5.08
N ALA A 18 16.52 24.07 6.26
CA ALA A 18 16.89 23.14 7.32
C ALA A 18 15.68 22.26 7.61
N ASP A 19 15.93 20.96 7.81
CA ASP A 19 14.93 19.97 8.20
C ASP A 19 13.99 20.55 9.28
N GLN A 20 12.69 20.62 8.96
CA GLN A 20 11.70 21.31 9.78
C GLN A 20 10.90 20.29 10.62
N MET A 21 10.91 20.45 11.93
CA MET A 21 10.02 19.68 12.81
C MET A 21 8.63 20.31 12.84
N VAL A 22 7.62 19.52 12.48
CA VAL A 22 6.21 19.94 12.46
C VAL A 22 5.40 19.03 13.37
N THR A 23 4.55 19.62 14.20
CA THR A 23 3.57 18.89 15.01
C THR A 23 2.24 18.83 14.28
N LEU A 24 1.75 17.61 14.04
CA LEU A 24 0.46 17.33 13.42
C LEU A 24 -0.69 17.60 14.41
N GLN A 25 -1.92 17.73 13.88
CA GLN A 25 -3.12 18.02 14.70
C GLN A 25 -3.45 16.91 15.72
N ASP A 26 -2.94 15.71 15.49
CA ASP A 26 -3.05 14.55 16.39
C ASP A 26 -1.94 14.52 17.47
N GLY A 27 -1.09 15.56 17.54
CA GLY A 27 -0.04 15.71 18.54
C GLY A 27 1.27 14.98 18.21
N LYS A 28 1.38 14.32 17.06
CA LYS A 28 2.59 13.62 16.62
C LYS A 28 3.58 14.58 15.98
N GLN A 29 4.88 14.34 16.17
CA GLN A 29 5.94 15.09 15.51
C GLN A 29 6.43 14.37 14.25
N ILE A 30 6.55 15.13 13.17
CA ILE A 30 7.18 14.68 11.93
C ILE A 30 8.38 15.56 11.61
N LEU A 31 9.40 14.96 11.02
CA LEU A 31 10.53 15.65 10.41
C LEU A 31 10.23 15.80 8.93
N LEU A 32 10.04 17.03 8.47
CA LEU A 32 9.90 17.36 7.05
C LEU A 32 11.27 17.68 6.47
N LYS A 33 11.66 16.94 5.43
CA LYS A 33 12.93 17.10 4.73
C LYS A 33 12.79 18.02 3.52
N ASP A 34 13.91 18.55 3.06
CA ASP A 34 13.98 19.49 1.93
C ASP A 34 13.55 18.87 0.58
N ASP A 35 13.58 17.53 0.46
CA ASP A 35 13.13 16.79 -0.72
C ASP A 35 11.62 16.52 -0.75
N PHE A 36 10.85 17.20 0.11
CA PHE A 36 9.42 17.02 0.33
C PHE A 36 9.03 15.61 0.81
N THR A 37 10.00 14.81 1.26
CA THR A 37 9.72 13.58 2.01
C THR A 37 9.61 13.90 3.51
N TRP A 38 8.81 13.11 4.23
CA TRP A 38 8.62 13.29 5.66
C TRP A 38 8.83 11.97 6.39
N GLN A 39 9.26 12.05 7.65
CA GLN A 39 9.47 10.88 8.51
C GLN A 39 8.85 11.10 9.88
N TYR A 40 8.21 10.07 10.44
CA TYR A 40 7.74 10.10 11.82
C TYR A 40 8.91 10.00 12.79
N VAL A 41 8.93 10.87 13.79
CA VAL A 41 9.88 10.78 14.91
C VAL A 41 9.16 10.15 16.09
N ALA A 42 9.58 8.95 16.47
CA ALA A 42 9.06 8.31 17.68
C ALA A 42 9.49 9.13 18.92
N PRO A 43 8.59 9.39 19.89
CA PRO A 43 8.97 10.12 21.10
C PRO A 43 10.05 9.33 21.85
N GLN A 44 11.24 9.90 22.02
CA GLN A 44 12.26 9.28 22.86
C GLN A 44 11.78 9.30 24.32
N GLN A 45 11.49 8.12 24.85
CA GLN A 45 11.35 7.92 26.28
C GLN A 45 12.71 8.21 26.94
N GLN A 46 12.68 9.27 27.74
CA GLN A 46 13.77 9.78 28.53
C GLN A 46 14.09 8.79 29.67
N THR A 47 15.11 7.95 29.48
CA THR A 47 15.67 7.12 30.56
C THR A 47 17.01 7.69 30.99
N LYS A 48 17.03 8.13 32.25
CA LYS A 48 18.16 8.65 33.03
C LYS A 48 19.41 7.77 32.98
N GLU A 49 20.55 8.46 33.01
CA GLU A 49 21.91 7.97 33.23
C GLU A 49 22.09 7.23 34.58
N ALA A 50 22.97 6.22 34.62
CA ALA A 50 23.98 6.02 35.68
C ALA A 50 24.98 4.86 35.40
N VAL A 51 26.25 5.25 35.24
CA VAL A 51 27.51 4.68 35.79
C VAL A 51 28.06 3.30 35.34
N THR A 52 29.20 3.39 34.64
CA THR A 52 30.46 2.60 34.67
C THR A 52 30.57 1.37 35.57
N SER A 53 31.05 0.24 35.01
CA SER A 53 32.15 -0.59 35.56
C SER A 53 32.61 -1.66 34.55
N GLU A 54 33.92 -1.75 34.35
CA GLU A 54 34.64 -2.86 33.71
C GLU A 54 34.52 -4.15 34.56
N SER A 55 34.37 -5.33 33.93
CA SER A 55 35.12 -6.56 34.28
C SER A 55 34.73 -7.76 33.39
N THR A 56 35.72 -8.23 32.63
CA THR A 56 36.13 -9.62 32.31
C THR A 56 35.21 -10.86 32.53
N VAL A 57 35.02 -11.58 31.41
CA VAL A 57 34.98 -13.07 31.17
C VAL A 57 33.79 -13.92 31.72
N PRO A 58 33.58 -15.18 31.26
CA PRO A 58 32.90 -15.55 30.00
C PRO A 58 31.82 -16.65 30.21
N VAL A 59 30.58 -16.53 29.72
CA VAL A 59 29.58 -17.61 29.95
C VAL A 59 28.58 -17.79 28.81
N ALA A 60 28.53 -19.05 28.36
CA ALA A 60 27.42 -19.85 27.83
C ALA A 60 26.55 -19.33 26.67
N ALA A 61 26.42 -20.21 25.67
CA ALA A 61 25.45 -20.15 24.59
C ALA A 61 24.03 -19.92 25.12
N ALA A 62 23.47 -18.76 24.81
CA ALA A 62 22.08 -18.43 25.05
C ALA A 62 21.19 -19.08 23.96
N PRO A 63 20.01 -19.62 24.31
CA PRO A 63 19.03 -20.05 23.32
C PRO A 63 18.53 -18.80 22.58
N VAL A 64 18.54 -18.87 21.25
CA VAL A 64 17.97 -17.82 20.39
C VAL A 64 16.47 -17.79 20.66
N VAL A 65 16.03 -16.85 21.48
CA VAL A 65 14.62 -16.53 21.64
C VAL A 65 14.16 -15.96 20.29
N ALA A 66 13.44 -16.78 19.52
CA ALA A 66 12.82 -16.33 18.30
C ALA A 66 11.82 -15.22 18.66
N VAL A 67 12.17 -13.99 18.30
CA VAL A 67 11.26 -12.85 18.35
C VAL A 67 10.12 -13.19 17.38
N PRO A 68 8.84 -13.16 17.81
CA PRO A 68 7.75 -13.35 16.88
C PRO A 68 7.83 -12.24 15.84
N VAL A 69 7.99 -12.62 14.57
CA VAL A 69 7.86 -11.69 13.45
C VAL A 69 6.40 -11.25 13.47
N ALA A 70 6.14 -10.05 14.00
CA ALA A 70 4.84 -9.43 13.87
C ALA A 70 4.62 -9.12 12.39
N THR A 71 4.03 -10.06 11.67
CA THR A 71 3.47 -9.83 10.33
C THR A 71 2.24 -8.96 10.52
N ASN A 72 2.44 -7.66 10.70
CA ASN A 72 1.37 -6.69 10.57
C ASN A 72 1.00 -6.64 9.09
N VAL A 73 0.12 -7.54 8.67
CA VAL A 73 -0.41 -7.59 7.31
C VAL A 73 -1.28 -6.36 7.14
N GLN A 74 -0.77 -5.34 6.43
CA GLN A 74 -1.56 -4.17 6.06
C GLN A 74 -2.54 -4.56 4.94
N GLY A 75 -3.59 -5.29 5.30
CA GLY A 75 -4.75 -5.54 4.46
C GLY A 75 -5.81 -4.45 4.64
N THR A 76 -6.66 -4.28 3.63
CA THR A 76 -7.88 -3.46 3.75
C THR A 76 -8.97 -4.30 4.40
N THR A 77 -9.59 -3.79 5.47
CA THR A 77 -10.74 -4.47 6.08
C THR A 77 -11.97 -4.36 5.19
N ILE A 78 -12.59 -5.50 4.89
CA ILE A 78 -13.86 -5.57 4.17
C ILE A 78 -14.93 -6.14 5.09
N VAL A 79 -16.11 -5.53 5.04
CA VAL A 79 -17.30 -6.00 5.75
C VAL A 79 -18.21 -6.66 4.74
N VAL A 80 -18.61 -7.89 5.00
CA VAL A 80 -19.52 -8.64 4.14
C VAL A 80 -20.90 -7.97 4.12
N ASP A 81 -21.54 -7.95 2.95
CA ASP A 81 -22.82 -7.28 2.68
C ASP A 81 -22.82 -5.76 2.91
N SER A 82 -21.65 -5.12 2.87
CA SER A 82 -21.52 -3.67 2.88
C SER A 82 -22.15 -3.03 1.63
N LYS A 83 -22.60 -1.78 1.73
CA LYS A 83 -23.11 -1.02 0.58
C LYS A 83 -22.02 -0.32 -0.24
N LYS A 84 -20.76 -0.37 0.24
CA LYS A 84 -19.64 0.35 -0.37
C LYS A 84 -18.68 -0.64 -1.05
N PRO A 85 -18.05 -0.24 -2.18
CA PRO A 85 -16.95 -1.00 -2.75
C PRO A 85 -15.85 -1.22 -1.71
N SER A 86 -15.19 -2.37 -1.81
CA SER A 86 -14.16 -2.78 -0.85
C SER A 86 -12.80 -2.15 -1.17
N LEU A 87 -12.40 -2.15 -2.43
CA LEU A 87 -11.07 -1.73 -2.84
C LEU A 87 -11.05 -1.30 -4.31
N GLN A 88 -10.20 -0.33 -4.65
CA GLN A 88 -9.91 0.03 -6.03
C GLN A 88 -8.42 -0.15 -6.29
N LEU A 89 -8.09 -0.85 -7.36
CA LEU A 89 -6.76 -1.13 -7.85
C LEU A 89 -6.55 -0.37 -9.15
N SER A 90 -5.33 0.12 -9.38
CA SER A 90 -4.97 0.77 -10.64
C SER A 90 -3.58 0.32 -11.07
N GLN A 91 -3.45 -0.11 -12.32
CA GLN A 91 -2.17 -0.50 -12.90
C GLN A 91 -2.22 -0.32 -14.42
N SER A 92 -1.18 0.30 -14.99
CA SER A 92 -1.04 0.48 -16.45
C SER A 92 -2.24 1.16 -17.13
N GLY A 93 -2.92 2.07 -16.42
CA GLY A 93 -4.12 2.75 -16.93
C GLY A 93 -5.37 1.88 -16.95
N VAL A 94 -5.38 0.77 -16.23
CA VAL A 94 -6.57 -0.04 -15.98
C VAL A 94 -6.93 0.07 -14.50
N ASP A 95 -8.17 0.44 -14.24
CA ASP A 95 -8.73 0.46 -12.89
C ASP A 95 -9.61 -0.78 -12.68
N VAL A 96 -9.44 -1.48 -11.57
CA VAL A 96 -10.29 -2.59 -11.14
C VAL A 96 -10.89 -2.24 -9.81
N VAL A 97 -12.22 -2.25 -9.73
CA VAL A 97 -12.96 -2.04 -8.48
C VAL A 97 -13.43 -3.41 -7.99
N LEU A 98 -13.06 -3.74 -6.76
CA LEU A 98 -13.66 -4.82 -5.98
C LEU A 98 -14.91 -4.27 -5.28
N GLY A 99 -16.06 -4.84 -5.61
CA GLY A 99 -17.35 -4.41 -5.08
C GLY A 99 -17.59 -4.90 -3.66
N ALA A 100 -18.85 -4.78 -3.23
CA ALA A 100 -19.32 -5.31 -1.96
C ALA A 100 -19.33 -6.84 -2.00
N SER A 101 -18.61 -7.46 -1.07
CA SER A 101 -18.60 -8.92 -0.95
C SER A 101 -19.91 -9.41 -0.33
N HIS A 102 -20.35 -10.59 -0.73
CA HIS A 102 -21.54 -11.26 -0.20
C HIS A 102 -21.36 -12.77 -0.27
N TYR A 103 -22.17 -13.52 0.48
CA TYR A 103 -22.19 -14.97 0.38
C TYR A 103 -23.24 -15.46 -0.61
N GLU A 104 -22.85 -16.41 -1.46
CA GLU A 104 -23.74 -17.16 -2.34
C GLU A 104 -23.28 -18.62 -2.34
N ASP A 105 -24.19 -19.57 -2.10
CA ASP A 105 -23.90 -21.01 -2.09
C ASP A 105 -22.72 -21.47 -1.20
N GLY A 106 -22.41 -20.72 -0.14
CA GLY A 106 -21.29 -21.01 0.77
C GLY A 106 -19.95 -20.43 0.33
N GLU A 107 -19.90 -19.75 -0.81
CA GLU A 107 -18.71 -19.04 -1.30
C GLU A 107 -18.80 -17.54 -1.01
N LEU A 108 -17.68 -16.92 -0.65
CA LEU A 108 -17.55 -15.47 -0.60
C LEU A 108 -17.36 -14.95 -2.03
N ILE A 109 -18.36 -14.21 -2.51
CA ILE A 109 -18.37 -13.61 -3.84
C ILE A 109 -17.97 -12.14 -3.73
N ILE A 110 -16.93 -11.75 -4.46
CA ILE A 110 -16.48 -10.37 -4.61
C ILE A 110 -16.71 -9.95 -6.07
N PRO A 111 -17.77 -9.19 -6.38
CA PRO A 111 -18.01 -8.71 -7.73
C PRO A 111 -16.90 -7.75 -8.15
N THR A 112 -16.57 -7.72 -9.44
CA THR A 112 -15.53 -6.84 -9.96
C THR A 112 -16.07 -5.98 -11.10
N ALA A 113 -15.52 -4.78 -11.24
CA ALA A 113 -15.74 -3.91 -12.40
C ALA A 113 -14.39 -3.40 -12.89
N ILE A 114 -14.21 -3.31 -14.20
CA ILE A 114 -12.96 -2.85 -14.81
C ILE A 114 -13.23 -1.61 -15.65
N THR A 115 -12.35 -0.62 -15.53
CA THR A 115 -12.34 0.56 -16.41
C THR A 115 -10.99 0.66 -17.12
N ASN A 116 -11.01 0.77 -18.44
CA ASN A 116 -9.80 1.01 -19.22
C ASN A 116 -9.60 2.51 -19.44
N GLN A 117 -8.74 3.12 -18.64
CA GLN A 117 -8.32 4.52 -18.78
C GLN A 117 -7.16 4.69 -19.77
N SER A 118 -6.61 3.62 -20.33
CA SER A 118 -5.49 3.70 -21.27
C SER A 118 -5.94 4.10 -22.69
N THR A 119 -4.98 4.17 -23.62
CA THR A 119 -5.22 4.42 -25.05
C THR A 119 -5.26 3.13 -25.87
N GLN A 120 -4.91 1.98 -25.27
CA GLN A 120 -4.88 0.68 -25.94
C GLN A 120 -6.08 -0.17 -25.53
N ALA A 121 -6.46 -1.10 -26.40
CA ALA A 121 -7.47 -2.09 -26.04
C ALA A 121 -6.86 -3.15 -25.12
N VAL A 122 -7.56 -3.46 -24.02
CA VAL A 122 -7.12 -4.45 -23.03
C VAL A 122 -7.79 -5.79 -23.33
N ILE A 123 -7.00 -6.86 -23.29
CA ILE A 123 -7.43 -8.23 -23.63
C ILE A 123 -7.36 -9.20 -22.44
N LEU A 124 -6.57 -8.90 -21.41
CA LEU A 124 -6.50 -9.70 -20.18
C LEU A 124 -6.15 -8.78 -19.01
N VAL A 125 -6.83 -8.98 -17.89
CA VAL A 125 -6.46 -8.40 -16.60
C VAL A 125 -6.53 -9.51 -15.55
N SER A 126 -5.41 -9.75 -14.87
CA SER A 126 -5.31 -10.74 -13.79
C SER A 126 -5.03 -10.03 -12.46
N VAL A 127 -5.79 -10.40 -11.44
CA VAL A 127 -5.67 -9.89 -10.07
C VAL A 127 -5.25 -11.03 -9.16
N LYS A 128 -4.23 -10.81 -8.35
CA LYS A 128 -3.89 -11.65 -7.20
C LYS A 128 -4.60 -11.09 -5.97
N LEU A 129 -5.23 -11.95 -5.19
CA LEU A 129 -5.94 -11.65 -3.97
C LEU A 129 -5.47 -12.58 -2.86
N ASP A 130 -5.03 -11.99 -1.76
CA ASP A 130 -4.73 -12.68 -0.50
C ASP A 130 -5.82 -12.28 0.50
N LEU A 131 -6.58 -13.26 0.98
CA LEU A 131 -7.63 -13.10 1.99
C LEU A 131 -7.09 -13.54 3.34
N TYR A 132 -7.27 -12.69 4.34
CA TYR A 132 -6.86 -12.93 5.71
C TYR A 132 -8.05 -12.83 6.67
N SER A 133 -7.96 -13.56 7.77
CA SER A 133 -8.86 -13.42 8.91
C SER A 133 -8.62 -12.07 9.62
N THR A 134 -9.50 -11.72 10.54
CA THR A 134 -9.33 -10.53 11.40
C THR A 134 -8.11 -10.63 12.33
N SER A 135 -7.64 -11.85 12.62
CA SER A 135 -6.41 -12.09 13.37
C SER A 135 -5.15 -12.03 12.51
N GLY A 136 -5.28 -11.86 11.19
CA GLY A 136 -4.16 -11.77 10.23
C GLY A 136 -3.67 -13.13 9.70
N GLU A 137 -4.41 -14.21 9.95
CA GLU A 137 -4.13 -15.53 9.37
C GLU A 137 -4.51 -15.55 7.89
N LEU A 138 -3.64 -16.06 7.02
CA LEU A 138 -3.95 -16.22 5.60
C LEU A 138 -4.98 -17.35 5.44
N LEU A 139 -6.17 -17.00 4.95
CA LEU A 139 -7.25 -17.95 4.69
C LEU A 139 -7.18 -18.51 3.28
N GLU A 140 -6.90 -17.66 2.28
CA GLU A 140 -6.88 -18.04 0.88
C GLU A 140 -5.95 -17.12 0.08
N GLU A 141 -5.22 -17.67 -0.90
CA GLU A 141 -4.47 -16.91 -1.90
C GLU A 141 -4.93 -17.35 -3.30
N LYS A 142 -5.38 -16.40 -4.12
CA LYS A 142 -5.96 -16.70 -5.43
C LYS A 142 -5.59 -15.68 -6.49
N THR A 143 -5.24 -16.17 -7.68
CA THR A 143 -5.09 -15.34 -8.87
C THR A 143 -6.27 -15.58 -9.81
N VAL A 144 -6.98 -14.52 -10.18
CA VAL A 144 -8.18 -14.57 -11.04
C VAL A 144 -8.06 -13.61 -12.20
N SER A 145 -8.40 -14.08 -13.40
CA SER A 145 -8.59 -13.21 -14.57
C SER A 145 -9.95 -12.50 -14.48
N VAL A 146 -9.94 -11.27 -13.94
CA VAL A 146 -11.14 -10.44 -13.80
C VAL A 146 -11.65 -9.93 -15.14
N TRP A 147 -10.78 -9.87 -16.16
CA TRP A 147 -11.17 -9.59 -17.54
C TRP A 147 -10.44 -10.50 -18.50
N LYS A 148 -11.15 -11.08 -19.47
CA LYS A 148 -10.53 -11.87 -20.55
C LYS A 148 -11.34 -11.76 -21.83
N SER A 149 -10.71 -11.19 -22.85
CA SER A 149 -11.28 -11.10 -24.19
C SER A 149 -11.15 -12.41 -24.96
N ILE A 150 -12.01 -12.59 -25.96
CA ILE A 150 -11.96 -13.75 -26.85
C ILE A 150 -10.95 -13.50 -27.96
N LYS A 151 -10.04 -14.46 -28.13
CA LYS A 151 -8.99 -14.40 -29.16
C LYS A 151 -9.63 -14.26 -30.55
N ARG A 152 -9.09 -13.35 -31.36
CA ARG A 152 -9.59 -13.00 -32.71
C ARG A 152 -11.00 -12.39 -32.77
N MET A 153 -11.62 -12.02 -31.65
CA MET A 153 -12.90 -11.29 -31.61
C MET A 153 -12.72 -9.89 -31.01
N ALA A 154 -12.44 -8.91 -31.86
CA ALA A 154 -12.08 -7.55 -31.43
C ALA A 154 -13.21 -6.80 -30.69
N ASP A 155 -14.46 -7.22 -30.85
CA ASP A 155 -15.62 -6.63 -30.18
C ASP A 155 -15.67 -7.01 -28.69
N THR A 156 -14.91 -8.03 -28.28
CA THR A 156 -14.81 -8.47 -26.87
C THR A 156 -13.68 -7.78 -26.12
N TYR A 157 -12.98 -6.84 -26.77
CA TYR A 157 -11.85 -6.13 -26.17
C TYR A 157 -12.36 -4.99 -25.32
N LEU A 158 -11.78 -4.79 -24.13
CA LEU A 158 -12.10 -3.63 -23.32
C LEU A 158 -11.47 -2.40 -23.98
N ARG A 159 -12.30 -1.58 -24.61
CA ARG A 159 -11.85 -0.47 -25.46
C ARG A 159 -11.28 0.66 -24.60
N PRO A 160 -10.45 1.54 -25.19
CA PRO A 160 -10.01 2.75 -24.50
C PRO A 160 -11.21 3.54 -24.00
N LYS A 161 -11.11 4.03 -22.76
CA LYS A 161 -12.11 4.89 -22.10
C LYS A 161 -13.49 4.25 -21.92
N THR A 162 -13.53 2.93 -21.79
CA THR A 162 -14.77 2.19 -21.47
C THR A 162 -14.64 1.41 -20.17
N ASP A 163 -15.76 1.22 -19.52
CA ASP A 163 -15.95 0.32 -18.38
C ASP A 163 -16.74 -0.93 -18.76
N ALA A 164 -16.61 -1.97 -17.94
CA ALA A 164 -17.38 -3.20 -18.04
C ALA A 164 -17.45 -3.91 -16.69
N GLU A 165 -18.48 -4.74 -16.51
CA GLU A 165 -18.51 -5.72 -15.44
C GLU A 165 -17.43 -6.77 -15.66
N GLY A 166 -16.74 -7.12 -14.58
CA GLY A 166 -15.71 -8.14 -14.56
C GLY A 166 -16.20 -9.48 -14.05
N THR A 167 -15.33 -10.47 -14.15
CA THR A 167 -15.55 -11.77 -13.50
C THR A 167 -15.49 -11.61 -11.99
N SER A 168 -16.55 -12.01 -11.28
CA SER A 168 -16.54 -12.05 -9.82
C SER A 168 -15.48 -13.03 -9.30
N ILE A 169 -14.82 -12.65 -8.23
CA ILE A 169 -13.88 -13.53 -7.50
C ILE A 169 -14.71 -14.35 -6.52
N LYS A 170 -14.54 -15.67 -6.56
CA LYS A 170 -15.21 -16.61 -5.67
C LYS A 170 -14.20 -17.29 -4.76
N LEU A 171 -14.46 -17.31 -3.45
CA LEU A 171 -13.55 -17.88 -2.45
C LEU A 171 -14.33 -18.85 -1.57
N GLU A 172 -13.82 -20.07 -1.41
CA GLU A 172 -14.41 -21.09 -0.55
C GLU A 172 -13.78 -20.95 0.84
N VAL A 173 -14.39 -20.12 1.68
CA VAL A 173 -13.85 -19.76 3.01
C VAL A 173 -14.95 -19.79 4.06
N GLU A 174 -14.57 -20.08 5.31
CA GLU A 174 -15.50 -20.06 6.44
C GLU A 174 -16.15 -18.68 6.58
N GLN A 175 -17.45 -18.65 6.93
CA GLN A 175 -18.24 -17.42 7.00
C GLN A 175 -17.85 -16.55 8.21
N HIS A 176 -17.42 -15.33 7.93
CA HIS A 176 -17.14 -14.29 8.89
C HIS A 176 -17.77 -12.96 8.46
N PRO A 177 -18.11 -12.09 9.42
CA PRO A 177 -18.69 -10.78 9.12
C PRO A 177 -17.69 -9.82 8.44
N GLU A 178 -16.39 -10.06 8.63
CA GLU A 178 -15.32 -9.20 8.15
C GLU A 178 -14.05 -9.99 7.85
N TYR A 179 -13.27 -9.48 6.90
CA TYR A 179 -11.98 -10.01 6.47
C TYR A 179 -10.99 -8.88 6.27
N GLN A 180 -9.71 -9.23 6.18
CA GLN A 180 -8.70 -8.34 5.61
C GLN A 180 -8.32 -8.85 4.23
N ILE A 181 -8.28 -7.98 3.23
CA ILE A 181 -7.83 -8.33 1.88
C ILE A 181 -6.58 -7.56 1.49
N LYS A 182 -5.71 -8.23 0.75
CA LYS A 182 -4.66 -7.59 -0.03
C LYS A 182 -4.85 -8.02 -1.48
N ALA A 183 -4.96 -7.06 -2.38
CA ALA A 183 -5.13 -7.35 -3.80
C ALA A 183 -4.20 -6.50 -4.65
N GLU A 184 -3.72 -7.08 -5.74
CA GLU A 184 -2.89 -6.39 -6.72
C GLU A 184 -3.18 -6.87 -8.14
N ILE A 185 -3.07 -5.97 -9.12
CA ILE A 185 -3.12 -6.34 -10.53
C ILE A 185 -1.75 -6.88 -10.91
N VAL A 186 -1.67 -8.17 -11.21
CA VAL A 186 -0.41 -8.86 -11.54
C VAL A 186 -0.14 -8.91 -13.04
N GLU A 187 -1.18 -8.77 -13.87
CA GLU A 187 -1.03 -8.83 -15.32
C GLU A 187 -2.06 -7.92 -16.01
N VAL A 188 -1.57 -7.14 -16.96
CA VAL A 188 -2.40 -6.38 -17.92
C VAL A 188 -1.83 -6.64 -19.30
N LEU A 189 -2.63 -7.24 -20.17
CA LEU A 189 -2.24 -7.49 -21.56
C LEU A 189 -3.05 -6.59 -22.49
N THR A 190 -2.35 -5.82 -23.31
CA THR A 190 -2.93 -4.95 -24.33
C THR A 190 -2.70 -5.50 -25.74
N ARG A 191 -3.45 -4.99 -26.71
CA ARG A 191 -3.32 -5.34 -28.13
C ARG A 191 -2.28 -4.46 -28.86
#